data_AF-A0A4U1BR11-F1
#
_entry.id   AF-A0A4U1BR11-F1
#
_cell.length_a   1.000
_cell.length_b   1.000
_cell.length_c   1.000
_cell.angle_alpha   90.00
_cell.angle_beta   90.00
_cell.angle_gamma   90.00
#
_symmetry.space_group_name_H-M   'P 1'
#
loop_
_entity.id
_entity.type
_entity.pdbx_description
1 polymer ?
#
loop_
_entity_poly.entity_id
_entity_poly.type
_entity_poly.pdbx_seq_one_letter_code
_entity_poly.pdbx_strand_id
1 'polypeptide(L)'
;MSNIRNFSRHRWQVADQGLALQEFIAQDAQVHMLFRGATNLEQVVNMLVNLVKADSPEFLQQEINQESLLQILSSGFRTMVLKSLQGDELSQSEHLVCLMARHFSQKNYEPELSEEAQNLCQQTLGLYSQWDAEMTKRRRSQRNMMK
;
A
#
# COMPACT_ATOMS: atom_id res chain seq x y z
N MET A 1 26.24 -11.12 22.69
CA MET A 1 26.07 -9.66 22.54
C MET A 1 25.92 -9.17 21.08
N SER A 2 25.83 -10.05 20.07
CA SER A 2 25.68 -9.65 18.65
C SER A 2 24.25 -9.29 18.20
N ASN A 3 23.20 -9.70 18.94
CA ASN A 3 21.82 -9.46 18.50
C ASN A 3 21.37 -8.00 18.62
N ILE A 4 21.88 -7.24 19.60
CA ILE A 4 21.44 -5.86 19.83
C ILE A 4 21.93 -4.92 18.72
N ARG A 5 23.17 -5.10 18.22
CA ARG A 5 23.72 -4.27 17.13
C ARG A 5 23.07 -4.55 15.78
N ASN A 6 22.73 -5.80 15.48
CA ASN A 6 22.01 -6.13 14.25
C ASN A 6 20.56 -5.64 14.29
N PHE A 7 19.93 -5.73 15.47
CA PHE A 7 18.55 -5.25 15.68
C PHE A 7 18.46 -3.73 15.59
N SER A 8 19.42 -2.99 16.17
CA SER A 8 19.46 -1.53 16.04
C SER A 8 19.67 -1.13 14.58
N ARG A 9 20.65 -1.73 13.89
CA ARG A 9 20.96 -1.38 12.49
C ARG A 9 19.78 -1.63 11.54
N HIS A 10 19.04 -2.72 11.73
CA HIS A 10 17.81 -3.01 10.98
C HIS A 10 16.67 -2.02 11.27
N ARG A 11 16.57 -1.49 12.51
CA ARG A 11 15.55 -0.48 12.83
C ARG A 11 15.88 0.89 12.23
N TRP A 12 17.15 1.27 12.22
CA TRP A 12 17.60 2.51 11.56
C TRP A 12 17.34 2.47 10.05
N GLN A 13 17.73 1.39 9.39
CA GLN A 13 17.50 1.23 7.95
C GLN A 13 16.01 1.26 7.57
N VAL A 14 15.13 0.71 8.41
CA VAL A 14 13.67 0.74 8.20
C VAL A 14 13.07 2.11 8.47
N ALA A 15 13.56 2.84 9.48
CA ALA A 15 13.12 4.20 9.76
C ALA A 15 13.52 5.15 8.62
N ASP A 16 14.74 5.02 8.10
CA ASP A 16 15.22 5.82 6.97
C ASP A 16 14.42 5.51 5.69
N GLN A 17 14.06 4.24 5.46
CA GLN A 17 13.25 3.86 4.31
C GLN A 17 11.78 4.28 4.43
N GLY A 18 11.19 4.19 5.62
CA GLY A 18 9.85 4.71 5.87
C GLY A 18 9.79 6.22 5.65
N LEU A 19 10.81 6.95 6.12
CA LEU A 19 10.91 8.39 5.88
C LEU A 19 11.05 8.70 4.38
N ALA A 20 11.97 8.04 3.68
CA ALA A 20 12.16 8.24 2.24
C ALA A 20 10.90 7.92 1.43
N LEU A 21 10.20 6.83 1.76
CA LEU A 21 8.95 6.46 1.12
C LEU A 21 7.85 7.49 1.39
N GLN A 22 7.73 7.96 2.63
CA GLN A 22 6.79 9.01 3.01
C GLN A 22 7.06 10.30 2.24
N GLU A 23 8.31 10.76 2.22
CA GLU A 23 8.71 11.97 1.51
C GLU A 23 8.42 11.85 0.00
N PHE A 24 8.73 10.71 -0.60
CA PHE A 24 8.44 10.45 -2.01
C PHE A 24 6.95 10.48 -2.32
N ILE A 25 6.13 9.81 -1.50
CA ILE A 25 4.67 9.80 -1.66
C ILE A 25 4.09 11.21 -1.46
N ALA A 26 4.61 11.97 -0.50
CA ALA A 26 4.12 13.31 -0.18
C ALA A 26 4.37 14.34 -1.30
N GLN A 27 5.25 14.04 -2.27
CA GLN A 27 5.43 14.86 -3.47
C GLN A 27 4.20 14.87 -4.38
N ASP A 28 3.34 13.84 -4.30
CA ASP A 28 2.08 13.82 -5.02
C ASP A 28 1.01 14.61 -4.25
N ALA A 29 0.70 15.82 -4.74
CA ALA A 29 -0.30 16.70 -4.17
C ALA A 29 -1.69 16.04 -4.01
N GLN A 30 -2.06 15.13 -4.92
CA GLN A 30 -3.36 14.48 -4.90
C GLN A 30 -3.47 13.44 -3.79
N VAL A 31 -2.35 12.86 -3.35
CA VAL A 31 -2.33 11.88 -2.27
C VAL A 31 -2.84 12.47 -0.97
N HIS A 32 -2.54 13.74 -0.69
CA HIS A 32 -3.01 14.44 0.51
C HIS A 32 -4.54 14.51 0.59
N MET A 33 -5.24 14.48 -0.56
CA MET A 33 -6.70 14.48 -0.57
C MET A 33 -7.32 13.18 -0.03
N LEU A 34 -6.54 12.09 0.04
CA LEU A 34 -6.96 10.81 0.61
C LEU A 34 -7.00 10.87 2.16
N PHE A 35 -6.20 11.75 2.77
CA PHE A 35 -6.04 11.84 4.22
C PHE A 35 -6.88 13.00 4.78
N ARG A 36 -8.17 12.74 5.05
CA ARG A 36 -9.11 13.73 5.63
C ARG A 36 -9.54 13.44 7.06
N GLY A 37 -8.85 12.53 7.74
CA GLY A 37 -9.24 12.03 9.07
C GLY A 37 -8.08 12.00 10.07
N ALA A 38 -8.24 11.22 11.14
CA ALA A 38 -7.22 11.06 12.17
C ALA A 38 -5.97 10.29 11.70
N THR A 39 -6.13 9.43 10.67
CA THR A 39 -5.03 8.70 10.07
C THR A 39 -4.22 9.60 9.15
N ASN A 40 -2.92 9.70 9.39
CA ASN A 40 -2.00 10.49 8.57
C ASN A 40 -1.11 9.60 7.68
N LEU A 41 -0.41 10.23 6.73
CA LEU A 41 0.46 9.53 5.78
C LEU A 41 1.56 8.72 6.49
N GLU A 42 2.18 9.28 7.52
CA GLU A 42 3.23 8.62 8.30
C GLU A 42 2.75 7.28 8.90
N GLN A 43 1.57 7.26 9.50
CA GLN A 43 0.99 6.04 10.08
C GLN A 43 0.75 4.97 9.01
N VAL A 44 0.24 5.36 7.84
CA VAL A 44 -0.01 4.43 6.73
C VAL A 44 1.31 3.91 6.17
N VAL A 45 2.31 4.78 5.97
CA VAL A 45 3.63 4.39 5.46
C VAL A 45 4.33 3.45 6.44
N ASN A 46 4.34 3.76 7.74
CA ASN A 46 4.94 2.89 8.74
C ASN A 46 4.28 1.51 8.79
N MET A 47 2.95 1.45 8.67
CA MET A 47 2.23 0.18 8.57
C MET A 47 2.59 -0.57 7.29
N LEU A 48 2.60 0.11 6.14
CA LEU A 48 2.94 -0.46 4.84
C LEU A 48 4.36 -1.04 4.82
N VAL A 49 5.34 -0.29 5.36
CA VAL A 49 6.72 -0.76 5.49
C VAL A 49 6.80 -2.01 6.36
N ASN A 50 6.09 -2.06 7.49
CA ASN A 50 6.08 -3.26 8.32
C ASN A 50 5.45 -4.48 7.62
N LEU A 51 4.39 -4.26 6.84
CA LEU A 51 3.74 -5.31 6.04
C LEU A 51 4.70 -5.85 4.98
N VAL A 52 5.26 -4.98 4.15
CA VAL A 52 6.17 -5.37 3.06
C VAL A 52 7.44 -5.97 3.61
N LYS A 53 7.95 -5.51 4.75
CA LYS A 53 9.11 -6.13 5.41
C LYS A 53 8.86 -7.58 5.82
N ALA A 54 7.62 -7.92 6.19
CA ALA A 54 7.26 -9.28 6.58
C ALA A 54 7.08 -10.21 5.38
N ASP A 55 6.57 -9.70 4.26
CA ASP A 55 6.17 -10.50 3.10
C ASP A 55 7.19 -10.47 1.94
N SER A 56 7.75 -9.30 1.62
CA SER A 56 8.65 -9.07 0.49
C SER A 56 9.71 -7.99 0.82
N PRO A 57 10.61 -8.25 1.79
CA PRO A 57 11.58 -7.25 2.28
C PRO A 57 12.52 -6.71 1.20
N GLU A 58 12.71 -7.43 0.10
CA GLU A 58 13.51 -7.01 -1.05
C GLU A 58 13.00 -5.72 -1.71
N PHE A 59 11.69 -5.46 -1.69
CA PHE A 59 11.13 -4.22 -2.28
C PHE A 59 11.52 -2.98 -1.49
N LEU A 60 11.82 -3.14 -0.19
CA LEU A 60 12.28 -2.03 0.63
C LEU A 60 13.77 -1.77 0.45
N GLN A 61 14.57 -2.72 -0.04
CA GLN A 61 16.03 -2.55 -0.18
C GLN A 61 16.45 -1.74 -1.40
N GLN A 62 15.50 -1.37 -2.26
CA GLN A 62 15.73 -0.62 -3.48
C GLN A 62 15.67 0.89 -3.24
N GLU A 63 16.24 1.67 -4.16
CA GLU A 63 16.03 3.11 -4.18
C GLU A 63 14.54 3.43 -4.42
N ILE A 64 14.02 4.41 -3.68
CA ILE A 64 12.61 4.80 -3.82
C ILE A 64 12.45 5.60 -5.12
N ASN A 65 11.72 5.02 -6.05
CA ASN A 65 11.32 5.61 -7.32
C ASN A 65 9.88 5.18 -7.63
N GLN A 66 9.38 5.54 -8.82
CA GLN A 66 8.00 5.25 -9.22
C GLN A 66 7.71 3.75 -9.26
N GLU A 67 8.64 2.93 -9.75
CA GLU A 67 8.45 1.48 -9.91
C GLU A 67 8.54 0.75 -8.57
N SER A 68 9.55 1.07 -7.74
CA SER A 68 9.68 0.48 -6.41
C SER A 68 8.51 0.88 -5.51
N LEU A 69 8.00 2.12 -5.62
CA LEU A 69 6.76 2.53 -4.96
C LEU A 69 5.57 1.64 -5.36
N LEU A 70 5.40 1.39 -6.66
CA LEU A 70 4.32 0.55 -7.17
C LEU A 70 4.44 -0.90 -6.69
N GLN A 71 5.66 -1.45 -6.59
CA GLN A 71 5.91 -2.77 -6.02
C GLN A 71 5.51 -2.84 -4.55
N ILE A 72 5.96 -1.87 -3.73
CA ILE A 72 5.63 -1.77 -2.31
C ILE A 72 4.11 -1.66 -2.12
N LEU A 73 3.45 -0.74 -2.84
CA LEU A 73 2.00 -0.52 -2.75
C LEU A 73 1.21 -1.75 -3.21
N SER A 74 1.60 -2.38 -4.31
CA SER A 74 0.95 -3.59 -4.83
C SER A 74 1.06 -4.75 -3.86
N SER A 75 2.24 -4.97 -3.26
CA SER A 75 2.44 -5.99 -2.22
C SER A 75 1.50 -5.75 -1.03
N GLY A 76 1.56 -4.56 -0.41
CA GLY A 76 0.69 -4.22 0.71
C GLY A 76 -0.80 -4.31 0.36
N PHE A 77 -1.20 -3.83 -0.82
CA PHE A 77 -2.57 -3.92 -1.31
C PHE A 77 -3.06 -5.37 -1.43
N ARG A 78 -2.25 -6.27 -2.00
CA ARG A 78 -2.61 -7.70 -2.11
C ARG A 78 -2.85 -8.32 -0.74
N THR A 79 -2.01 -8.00 0.25
CA THR A 79 -2.22 -8.44 1.63
C THR A 79 -3.56 -7.94 2.18
N MET A 80 -3.92 -6.67 1.94
CA MET A 80 -5.20 -6.11 2.40
C MET A 80 -6.40 -6.76 1.71
N VAL A 81 -6.31 -7.03 0.41
CA VAL A 81 -7.37 -7.73 -0.33
C VAL A 81 -7.56 -9.14 0.23
N LEU A 82 -6.48 -9.88 0.48
CA LEU A 82 -6.56 -11.23 1.05
C LEU A 82 -7.22 -11.22 2.44
N LYS A 83 -6.77 -10.33 3.33
CA LYS A 83 -7.36 -10.14 4.66
C LYS A 83 -8.88 -9.86 4.55
N SER A 84 -9.25 -8.93 3.69
CA SER A 84 -10.65 -8.55 3.47
C SER A 84 -11.51 -9.69 2.91
N LEU A 85 -10.96 -10.49 1.98
CA LEU A 85 -11.66 -11.63 1.40
C LEU A 85 -11.87 -12.77 2.41
N GLN A 86 -10.94 -12.94 3.36
CA GLN A 86 -11.06 -13.89 4.49
C GLN A 86 -12.15 -13.52 5.51
N GLY A 87 -12.73 -12.32 5.40
CA GLY A 87 -13.86 -11.88 6.22
C GLY A 87 -13.48 -10.86 7.29
N ASP A 88 -12.20 -10.51 7.41
CA ASP A 88 -11.74 -9.48 8.33
C ASP A 88 -12.08 -8.09 7.80
N GLU A 89 -12.49 -7.20 8.71
CA GLU A 89 -12.67 -5.79 8.37
C GLU A 89 -11.30 -5.09 8.25
N LEU A 90 -11.17 -4.24 7.23
CA LEU A 90 -9.99 -3.40 7.08
C LEU A 90 -10.14 -2.15 7.95
N SER A 91 -9.09 -1.83 8.68
CA SER A 91 -8.96 -0.56 9.36
C SER A 91 -8.83 0.61 8.37
N GLN A 92 -8.96 1.84 8.88
CA GLN A 92 -8.83 3.04 8.06
C GLN A 92 -7.48 3.13 7.34
N SER A 93 -6.37 2.81 8.02
CA SER A 93 -5.04 2.82 7.43
C SER A 93 -4.89 1.76 6.33
N GLU A 94 -5.47 0.58 6.53
CA GLU A 94 -5.47 -0.52 5.56
C GLU A 94 -6.28 -0.16 4.31
N HIS A 95 -7.44 0.49 4.49
CA HIS A 95 -8.21 1.04 3.38
C HIS A 95 -7.42 2.12 2.62
N LEU A 96 -6.67 2.97 3.33
CA LEU A 96 -5.83 3.99 2.68
C LEU A 96 -4.72 3.36 1.82
N VAL A 97 -4.13 2.23 2.21
CA VAL A 97 -3.20 1.48 1.35
C VAL A 97 -3.86 1.08 0.04
N CYS A 98 -5.09 0.53 0.09
CA CYS A 98 -5.82 0.18 -1.12
C CYS A 98 -6.07 1.39 -2.03
N LEU A 99 -6.44 2.53 -1.45
CA LEU A 99 -6.67 3.77 -2.20
C LEU A 99 -5.39 4.33 -2.82
N MET A 100 -4.27 4.29 -2.09
CA MET A 100 -2.97 4.72 -2.59
C MET A 100 -2.48 3.82 -3.72
N ALA A 101 -2.58 2.49 -3.58
CA ALA A 101 -2.20 1.55 -4.61
C ALA A 101 -2.98 1.78 -5.91
N ARG A 102 -4.30 2.01 -5.80
CA ARG A 102 -5.12 2.43 -6.95
C ARG A 102 -4.64 3.77 -7.52
N HIS A 103 -4.51 4.80 -6.69
CA HIS A 103 -4.14 6.15 -7.13
C HIS A 103 -2.86 6.13 -7.96
N PHE A 104 -1.78 5.57 -7.42
CA PHE A 104 -0.50 5.51 -8.12
C PHE A 104 -0.56 4.62 -9.37
N SER A 105 -1.34 3.53 -9.35
CA SER A 105 -1.51 2.69 -10.54
C SER A 105 -2.31 3.36 -11.67
N GLN A 106 -3.08 4.42 -11.39
CA GLN A 106 -3.84 5.18 -12.39
C GLN A 106 -3.05 6.35 -12.99
N LYS A 107 -1.86 6.66 -12.46
CA LYS A 107 -1.09 7.80 -12.94
C LYS A 107 -0.53 7.53 -14.34
N ASN A 108 -0.52 8.59 -15.14
CA ASN A 108 0.27 8.65 -16.36
C ASN A 108 1.66 9.16 -15.97
N TYR A 109 2.66 8.31 -16.11
CA TYR A 109 4.03 8.61 -15.72
C TYR A 109 4.83 9.12 -16.92
N GLU A 110 5.67 10.12 -16.69
CA GLU A 110 6.64 10.64 -17.66
C GLU A 110 8.02 10.71 -16.97
N PRO A 111 9.06 10.01 -17.48
CA PRO A 111 9.01 9.07 -18.61
C PRO A 111 8.09 7.86 -18.32
N GLU A 112 7.71 7.14 -19.38
CA GLU A 112 6.89 5.94 -19.24
C GLU A 112 7.59 4.90 -18.35
N LEU A 113 6.78 4.20 -17.54
CA LEU A 113 7.23 3.08 -16.72
C LEU A 113 7.71 1.92 -17.60
N SER A 114 8.57 1.06 -17.04
CA SER A 114 8.88 -0.23 -17.64
C SER A 114 7.63 -1.06 -17.93
N GLU A 115 7.70 -1.95 -18.92
CA GLU A 115 6.58 -2.85 -19.27
C GLU A 115 6.12 -3.69 -18.06
N GLU A 116 7.07 -4.11 -17.22
CA GLU A 116 6.80 -4.84 -15.98
C GLU A 116 5.97 -4.00 -14.99
N ALA A 117 6.34 -2.74 -14.79
CA ALA A 117 5.63 -1.83 -13.92
C ALA A 117 4.25 -1.44 -14.48
N GLN A 118 4.12 -1.28 -15.81
CA GLN A 118 2.81 -1.06 -16.46
C GLN A 118 1.88 -2.26 -16.25
N ASN A 119 2.39 -3.49 -16.42
CA ASN A 119 1.64 -4.71 -16.14
C ASN A 119 1.22 -4.80 -14.68
N LEU A 120 2.10 -4.40 -13.75
CA LEU A 120 1.79 -4.33 -12.32
C LEU A 120 0.65 -3.34 -12.02
N CYS A 121 0.66 -2.16 -12.64
CA CYS A 121 -0.43 -1.19 -12.54
C CYS A 121 -1.76 -1.80 -13.03
N GLN A 122 -1.76 -2.42 -14.22
CA GLN A 122 -2.97 -3.04 -14.77
C GLN A 122 -3.51 -4.16 -13.88
N GLN A 123 -2.65 -5.03 -13.36
CA GLN A 123 -3.03 -6.07 -12.40
C GLN A 123 -3.63 -5.47 -11.13
N THR A 124 -3.01 -4.42 -10.58
CA THR A 124 -3.46 -3.75 -9.36
C THR A 124 -4.85 -3.14 -9.56
N LEU A 125 -5.07 -2.45 -10.69
CA LEU A 125 -6.37 -1.87 -11.02
C LEU A 125 -7.44 -2.93 -11.28
N GLY A 126 -7.09 -3.98 -12.01
CA GLY A 126 -7.97 -5.13 -12.24
C GLY A 126 -8.42 -5.76 -10.92
N LEU A 127 -7.49 -6.08 -10.04
CA LEU A 127 -7.78 -6.64 -8.73
C LEU A 127 -8.59 -5.68 -7.85
N TYR A 128 -8.27 -4.39 -7.84
CA TYR A 128 -9.02 -3.38 -7.10
C TYR A 128 -10.49 -3.34 -7.54
N SER A 129 -10.75 -3.35 -8.85
CA SER A 129 -12.12 -3.32 -9.37
C SER A 129 -12.93 -4.55 -8.96
N GLN A 130 -12.32 -5.74 -8.98
CA GLN A 130 -12.96 -6.98 -8.57
C GLN A 130 -13.24 -6.99 -7.07
N TRP A 131 -12.26 -6.56 -6.26
CA TRP A 131 -12.39 -6.46 -4.80
C TRP A 131 -13.49 -5.46 -4.40
N ASP A 132 -13.51 -4.26 -4.98
CA ASP A 132 -14.52 -3.24 -4.64
C ASP A 132 -15.95 -3.68 -5.03
N ALA A 133 -16.10 -4.38 -6.16
CA ALA A 133 -17.37 -4.98 -6.56
C ALA A 133 -17.85 -6.04 -5.54
N GLU A 134 -16.96 -6.93 -5.10
CA GLU A 134 -17.28 -7.95 -4.10
C GLU A 134 -17.62 -7.32 -2.73
N MET A 135 -16.83 -6.34 -2.27
CA MET A 135 -17.12 -5.63 -1.01
C MET A 135 -18.43 -4.86 -1.07
N THR A 136 -18.78 -4.31 -2.23
CA THR A 136 -20.09 -3.66 -2.45
C THR A 136 -21.22 -4.69 -2.39
N LYS A 137 -21.04 -5.87 -2.98
CA LYS A 137 -22.02 -6.96 -2.94
C LYS A 137 -22.25 -7.46 -1.50
N ARG A 138 -21.18 -7.69 -0.73
CA ARG A 138 -21.25 -8.09 0.69
C ARG A 138 -21.99 -7.06 1.55
N ARG A 139 -21.70 -5.77 1.38
CA ARG A 139 -22.41 -4.68 2.07
C ARG A 139 -23.90 -4.65 1.73
N ARG A 140 -24.27 -4.94 0.47
CA ARG A 140 -25.69 -5.01 0.05
C ARG A 140 -26.40 -6.24 0.62
N SER A 141 -25.78 -7.41 0.62
CA SER A 141 -26.40 -8.61 1.17
C SER A 141 -26.64 -8.49 2.68
N GLN A 142 -25.69 -7.97 3.44
CA GLN A 142 -25.86 -7.71 4.88
C GLN A 142 -27.02 -6.76 5.17
N ARG A 143 -27.17 -5.67 4.39
CA ARG A 143 -28.27 -4.70 4.55
C ARG A 143 -29.64 -5.29 4.22
N ASN A 144 -29.70 -6.23 3.29
CA ASN A 144 -30.96 -6.91 2.94
C ASN A 144 -31.39 -7.94 3.97
N MET A 145 -30.46 -8.49 4.77
CA MET A 145 -30.76 -9.45 5.85
C MET A 145 -31.23 -8.79 7.16
N MET A 146 -31.03 -7.48 7.32
CA MET A 146 -31.49 -6.73 8.50
C MET A 146 -32.89 -6.10 8.32
N LYS A 147 -33.53 -6.32 7.17
CA LYS A 147 -34.93 -5.94 6.89
C LYS A 147 -35.83 -7.15 7.02
#